data_AF-A0A6J2PAS3-F1
#
_entry.id   AF-A0A6J2PAS3-F1
#
_cell.length_a   1.000
_cell.length_b   1.000
_cell.length_c   1.000
_cell.angle_alpha   90.00
_cell.angle_beta   90.00
_cell.angle_gamma   90.00
#
_symmetry.space_group_name_H-M   'P 1'
#
loop_
_entity.id
_entity.type
_entity.pdbx_description
1 polymer ?
#
loop_
_entity_poly.entity_id
_entity_poly.type
_entity_poly.pdbx_seq_one_letter_code
_entity_poly.pdbx_strand_id
1 'polypeptide(L)'
;MSANERATRALKEILQNPGNDACADCGAPDPDWGSCSLGVFICLACSGIHRNLPDVSKVKSLSLSHWEDHEVQFMSENGNELMKIKYEAAVPFYYYKPTYKDCQTLKEQWIRAKYERKEFSEPWKNFTYEEGIKDGLLMKMGRDNGQFLSRRFVLSEREGTLKYFTKYDAKEPKAVIKVDTINATFQPKKIGNPNGLQITYLKDYSTRNIFVYHDNCKEIVDWFNTIRAVQLHYLKVAFPGSTDAELVHKLTRNFLKEGQMEKTGPKHTEGFKKRWFTLDQRRLMYFKDPLDAFAKGEVFLGNKGHGYSASPGLPAGTHCNGAWQHGITIVTPERGFLFTCESEADQQDWLKHFNNVMNAVMSPQEYTMEALFKHKH
;
A
#
# COMPACT_ATOMS: atom_id res chain seq x y z
N MET A 1 -43.71 -16.51 11.46
CA MET A 1 -42.50 -15.85 10.90
C MET A 1 -42.66 -15.79 9.40
N SER A 2 -42.41 -14.64 8.78
CA SER A 2 -42.42 -14.54 7.32
C SER A 2 -41.28 -15.39 6.72
N ALA A 3 -41.39 -15.80 5.45
CA ALA A 3 -40.32 -16.52 4.76
C ALA A 3 -38.99 -15.73 4.82
N ASN A 4 -39.08 -14.40 4.72
CA ASN A 4 -37.93 -13.50 4.80
C ASN A 4 -37.28 -13.48 6.20
N GLU A 5 -38.07 -13.53 7.27
CA GLU A 5 -37.55 -13.62 8.64
C GLU A 5 -36.83 -14.94 8.90
N ARG A 6 -37.30 -16.05 8.31
CA ARG A 6 -36.65 -17.37 8.42
C ARG A 6 -35.30 -17.36 7.71
N ALA A 7 -35.26 -16.88 6.47
CA ALA A 7 -34.01 -16.78 5.70
C ALA A 7 -32.99 -15.86 6.40
N THR A 8 -33.42 -14.69 6.89
CA THR A 8 -32.55 -13.76 7.63
C THR A 8 -31.96 -14.42 8.89
N ARG A 9 -32.76 -15.20 9.63
CA ARG A 9 -32.26 -15.93 10.81
C ARG A 9 -31.23 -17.00 10.42
N ALA A 10 -31.54 -17.81 9.41
CA ALA A 10 -30.63 -18.85 8.93
C ALA A 10 -29.29 -18.26 8.44
N LEU A 11 -29.31 -17.17 7.67
CA LEU A 11 -28.08 -16.49 7.24
C LEU A 11 -27.27 -15.95 8.41
N LYS A 12 -27.91 -15.43 9.47
CA LYS A 12 -27.21 -15.01 10.70
C LYS A 12 -26.53 -16.17 11.41
N GLU A 13 -27.12 -17.36 11.38
CA GLU A 13 -26.51 -18.58 11.92
C GLU A 13 -25.32 -19.01 11.06
N ILE A 14 -25.44 -19.00 9.73
CA ILE A 14 -24.34 -19.32 8.80
C ILE A 14 -23.17 -18.33 8.93
N LEU A 15 -23.43 -17.06 9.21
CA LEU A 15 -22.38 -16.06 9.48
C LEU A 15 -21.53 -16.38 10.71
N GLN A 16 -22.02 -17.20 11.65
CA GLN A 16 -21.23 -17.65 12.81
C GLN A 16 -20.22 -18.75 12.45
N ASN A 17 -20.29 -19.31 11.24
CA ASN A 17 -19.31 -20.30 10.81
C ASN A 17 -17.93 -19.64 10.63
N PRO A 18 -16.82 -20.36 10.93
CA PRO A 18 -15.48 -19.82 10.81
C PRO A 18 -15.19 -19.21 9.42
N GLY A 19 -14.58 -18.02 9.42
CA GLY A 19 -14.19 -17.28 8.21
C GLY A 19 -15.29 -16.40 7.61
N ASN A 20 -16.56 -16.56 8.02
CA ASN A 20 -17.68 -15.73 7.55
C ASN A 20 -17.81 -14.41 8.34
N ASP A 21 -17.03 -14.22 9.40
CA ASP A 21 -16.95 -13.02 10.25
C ASP A 21 -16.22 -11.84 9.58
N ALA A 22 -15.50 -12.10 8.48
CA ALA A 22 -14.83 -11.09 7.68
C ALA A 22 -15.17 -11.24 6.20
N CYS A 23 -15.19 -10.12 5.48
CA CYS A 23 -15.40 -10.09 4.05
C CYS A 23 -14.35 -10.93 3.32
N ALA A 24 -14.81 -11.85 2.46
CA ALA A 24 -13.98 -12.78 1.69
C ALA A 24 -12.90 -12.13 0.80
N ASP A 25 -13.04 -10.84 0.47
CA ASP A 25 -12.19 -10.18 -0.51
C ASP A 25 -11.23 -9.15 0.07
N CYS A 26 -11.61 -8.48 1.16
CA CYS A 26 -10.80 -7.40 1.73
C CYS A 26 -10.64 -7.49 3.26
N GLY A 27 -11.21 -8.52 3.89
CA GLY A 27 -11.13 -8.74 5.32
C GLY A 27 -11.79 -7.65 6.18
N ALA A 28 -12.69 -6.83 5.62
CA ALA A 28 -13.51 -5.93 6.43
C ALA A 28 -14.36 -6.76 7.40
N PRO A 29 -14.46 -6.40 8.68
CA PRO A 29 -15.27 -7.14 9.65
C PRO A 29 -16.77 -7.03 9.31
N ASP A 30 -17.55 -7.98 9.83
CA ASP A 30 -19.01 -7.97 9.84
C ASP A 30 -19.64 -7.80 8.44
N PRO A 31 -19.43 -8.75 7.50
CA PRO A 31 -20.00 -8.65 6.17
C PRO A 31 -21.54 -8.69 6.19
N ASP A 32 -22.16 -7.73 5.49
CA ASP A 32 -23.61 -7.52 5.43
C ASP A 32 -24.24 -7.92 4.08
N TRP A 33 -23.43 -8.43 3.15
CA TRP A 33 -23.83 -8.92 1.83
C TRP A 33 -23.33 -10.34 1.59
N GLY A 34 -24.02 -11.06 0.70
CA GLY A 34 -23.60 -12.37 0.21
C GLY A 34 -23.69 -12.44 -1.31
N SER A 35 -22.79 -13.21 -1.93
CA SER A 35 -22.91 -13.63 -3.33
C SER A 35 -23.57 -15.00 -3.40
N CYS A 36 -24.84 -15.06 -3.81
CA CYS A 36 -25.61 -16.30 -3.89
C CYS A 36 -25.21 -17.20 -5.08
N SER A 37 -24.32 -16.75 -5.96
CA SER A 37 -23.74 -17.59 -7.03
C SER A 37 -22.32 -18.07 -6.72
N LEU A 38 -21.60 -17.38 -5.84
CA LEU A 38 -20.23 -17.75 -5.45
C LEU A 38 -20.15 -18.41 -4.07
N GLY A 39 -21.14 -18.20 -3.20
CA GLY A 39 -21.15 -18.77 -1.85
C GLY A 39 -20.20 -18.05 -0.89
N VAL A 40 -20.05 -16.73 -1.04
CA VAL A 40 -19.17 -15.88 -0.20
C VAL A 40 -19.92 -14.75 0.49
N PHE A 41 -19.50 -14.42 1.70
CA PHE A 41 -19.93 -13.27 2.48
C PHE A 41 -18.94 -12.12 2.32
N ILE A 42 -19.47 -10.95 1.98
CA ILE A 42 -18.69 -9.79 1.57
C ILE A 42 -19.29 -8.50 2.17
N CYS A 43 -18.46 -7.47 2.31
CA CYS A 43 -18.94 -6.17 2.77
C CYS A 43 -19.66 -5.39 1.67
N LEU A 44 -20.43 -4.37 2.04
CA LEU A 44 -21.08 -3.45 1.10
C LEU A 44 -20.15 -2.94 -0.02
N ALA A 45 -18.92 -2.54 0.30
CA ALA A 45 -17.98 -2.02 -0.69
C ALA A 45 -17.59 -3.07 -1.75
N CYS A 46 -17.30 -4.31 -1.33
CA CYS A 46 -16.98 -5.40 -2.26
C CYS A 46 -18.21 -5.86 -3.03
N SER A 47 -19.40 -5.83 -2.41
CA SER A 47 -20.67 -6.09 -3.14
C SER A 47 -20.84 -5.16 -4.33
N GLY A 48 -20.42 -3.88 -4.21
CA GLY A 48 -20.45 -2.92 -5.31
C GLY A 48 -19.57 -3.31 -6.49
N ILE A 49 -18.41 -3.90 -6.22
CA ILE A 49 -17.50 -4.41 -7.27
C ILE A 49 -18.10 -5.66 -7.91
N HIS A 50 -18.63 -6.59 -7.11
CA HIS A 50 -19.27 -7.80 -7.61
C HIS A 50 -20.47 -7.52 -8.53
N ARG A 51 -21.22 -6.42 -8.32
CA ARG A 51 -22.30 -6.00 -9.24
C ARG A 51 -21.80 -5.68 -10.66
N ASN A 52 -20.52 -5.34 -10.82
CA ASN A 52 -19.90 -5.10 -12.12
C ASN A 52 -19.41 -6.41 -12.79
N LEU A 53 -19.75 -7.58 -12.22
CA LEU A 53 -19.42 -8.92 -12.71
C LEU A 53 -20.69 -9.81 -12.78
N PRO A 54 -21.76 -9.40 -13.48
CA PRO A 54 -23.07 -10.06 -13.40
C PRO A 54 -23.07 -11.51 -13.88
N ASP A 55 -22.18 -11.87 -14.81
CA ASP A 55 -22.04 -13.25 -15.32
C ASP A 55 -21.34 -14.18 -14.31
N VAL A 56 -20.66 -13.62 -13.31
CA VAL A 56 -19.86 -14.37 -12.31
C VAL A 56 -20.52 -14.33 -10.94
N SER A 57 -21.03 -13.16 -10.53
CA SER A 57 -21.50 -12.92 -9.17
C SER A 57 -22.88 -12.27 -9.11
N LYS A 58 -23.80 -12.90 -8.38
CA LYS A 58 -25.10 -12.35 -8.02
C LYS A 58 -25.10 -12.03 -6.53
N VAL A 59 -25.25 -10.75 -6.16
CA VAL A 59 -25.15 -10.31 -4.76
C VAL A 59 -26.48 -9.85 -4.18
N LYS A 60 -26.70 -10.13 -2.90
CA LYS A 60 -27.89 -9.76 -2.13
C LYS A 60 -27.50 -9.27 -0.74
N SER A 61 -28.27 -8.33 -0.18
CA SER A 61 -28.10 -7.91 1.21
C SER A 61 -28.62 -9.01 2.12
N LEU A 62 -27.90 -9.33 3.19
CA LEU A 62 -28.27 -10.41 4.11
C LEU A 62 -29.53 -10.10 4.93
N SER A 63 -29.88 -8.82 5.08
CA SER A 63 -31.02 -8.35 5.88
C SER A 63 -32.11 -7.65 5.07
N LEU A 64 -31.78 -7.05 3.91
CA LEU A 64 -32.71 -6.22 3.15
C LEU A 64 -33.25 -6.90 1.88
N SER A 65 -32.64 -7.99 1.42
CA SER A 65 -33.05 -8.67 0.18
C SER A 65 -33.89 -9.91 0.46
N HIS A 66 -34.71 -10.29 -0.52
CA HIS A 66 -35.38 -11.58 -0.51
C HIS A 66 -34.41 -12.69 -0.92
N TRP A 67 -34.33 -13.72 -0.08
CA TRP A 67 -33.52 -14.92 -0.29
C TRP A 67 -34.42 -16.13 -0.47
N GLU A 68 -34.18 -16.87 -1.53
CA GLU A 68 -34.86 -18.14 -1.80
C GLU A 68 -34.22 -19.25 -0.95
N ASP A 69 -35.00 -20.28 -0.60
CA ASP A 69 -34.51 -21.37 0.25
C ASP A 69 -33.28 -22.07 -0.34
N HIS A 70 -33.21 -22.24 -1.67
CA HIS A 70 -32.06 -22.84 -2.35
C HIS A 70 -30.81 -21.95 -2.31
N GLU A 71 -30.96 -20.63 -2.26
CA GLU A 71 -29.82 -19.71 -2.12
C GLU A 71 -29.27 -19.75 -0.70
N VAL A 72 -30.14 -19.80 0.32
CA VAL A 72 -29.73 -19.96 1.72
C VAL A 72 -29.02 -21.30 1.91
N GLN A 73 -29.55 -22.37 1.33
CA GLN A 73 -28.92 -23.69 1.35
C GLN A 73 -27.54 -23.66 0.67
N PHE A 74 -27.43 -23.02 -0.51
CA PHE A 74 -26.15 -22.86 -1.20
C PHE A 74 -25.13 -22.07 -0.38
N MET A 75 -25.54 -21.00 0.31
CA MET A 75 -24.66 -20.27 1.22
C MET A 75 -24.21 -21.12 2.42
N SER A 76 -25.07 -22.00 2.93
CA SER A 76 -24.78 -22.92 4.04
C SER A 76 -23.79 -24.03 3.65
N GLU A 77 -23.93 -24.56 2.44
CA GLU A 77 -23.04 -25.58 1.86
C GLU A 77 -21.68 -25.01 1.41
N ASN A 78 -21.61 -23.69 1.26
CA ASN A 78 -20.39 -22.95 0.93
C ASN A 78 -19.98 -22.06 2.11
N GLY A 79 -19.38 -20.91 1.84
CA GLY A 79 -18.81 -20.01 2.83
C GLY A 79 -17.38 -19.62 2.49
N ASN A 80 -16.89 -18.63 3.22
CA ASN A 80 -15.65 -17.94 2.88
C ASN A 80 -14.44 -18.88 2.94
N GLU A 81 -14.34 -19.75 3.94
CA GLU A 81 -13.20 -20.66 4.09
C GLU A 81 -13.14 -21.68 2.96
N LEU A 82 -14.27 -22.28 2.57
CA LEU A 82 -14.33 -23.22 1.46
C LEU A 82 -14.01 -22.52 0.13
N MET A 83 -14.54 -21.32 -0.09
CA MET A 83 -14.29 -20.57 -1.32
C MET A 83 -12.87 -20.03 -1.39
N LYS A 84 -12.22 -19.76 -0.25
CA LYS A 84 -10.80 -19.45 -0.18
C LYS A 84 -9.96 -20.64 -0.62
N ILE A 85 -10.26 -21.86 -0.16
CA ILE A 85 -9.56 -23.08 -0.62
C ILE A 85 -9.68 -23.23 -2.15
N LYS A 86 -10.83 -22.89 -2.73
CA LYS A 86 -11.10 -23.02 -4.17
C LYS A 86 -10.48 -21.92 -5.04
N TYR A 87 -10.65 -20.65 -4.66
CA TYR A 87 -10.27 -19.50 -5.49
C TYR A 87 -8.92 -18.89 -5.10
N GLU A 88 -8.36 -19.30 -3.95
CA GLU A 88 -7.04 -18.87 -3.48
C GLU A 88 -6.07 -20.04 -3.29
N ALA A 89 -6.33 -21.18 -3.95
CA ALA A 89 -5.55 -22.42 -3.85
C ALA A 89 -4.06 -22.22 -4.14
N ALA A 90 -3.73 -21.33 -5.07
CA ALA A 90 -2.40 -21.14 -5.62
C ALA A 90 -1.94 -19.68 -5.61
N VAL A 91 -2.38 -18.85 -4.66
CA VAL A 91 -1.97 -17.44 -4.63
C VAL A 91 -0.47 -17.34 -4.36
N PRO A 92 0.35 -16.75 -5.26
CA PRO A 92 1.78 -16.61 -5.02
C PRO A 92 2.07 -15.72 -3.82
N PHE A 93 3.13 -16.02 -3.07
CA PHE A 93 3.54 -15.23 -1.89
C PHE A 93 3.76 -13.74 -2.20
N TYR A 94 4.27 -13.42 -3.39
CA TYR A 94 4.47 -12.04 -3.80
C TYR A 94 3.16 -11.33 -4.16
N TYR A 95 2.07 -12.03 -4.47
CA TYR A 95 0.83 -11.38 -4.92
C TYR A 95 0.21 -10.58 -3.76
N TYR A 96 -0.07 -9.30 -3.99
CA TYR A 96 -0.64 -8.45 -2.95
C TYR A 96 -2.13 -8.75 -2.72
N LYS A 97 -2.48 -9.21 -1.52
CA LYS A 97 -3.86 -9.36 -1.08
C LYS A 97 -4.36 -8.04 -0.46
N PRO A 98 -5.37 -7.37 -1.04
CA PRO A 98 -5.84 -6.10 -0.53
C PRO A 98 -6.63 -6.24 0.77
N THR A 99 -6.59 -5.18 1.57
CA THR A 99 -7.38 -4.98 2.77
C THR A 99 -8.51 -3.98 2.52
N TYR A 100 -9.44 -3.83 3.47
CA TYR A 100 -10.53 -2.85 3.37
C TYR A 100 -10.03 -1.39 3.26
N LYS A 101 -8.80 -1.12 3.73
CA LYS A 101 -8.13 0.20 3.66
C LYS A 101 -7.52 0.52 2.30
N ASP A 102 -7.31 -0.49 1.44
CA ASP A 102 -6.71 -0.30 0.13
C ASP A 102 -7.68 0.35 -0.86
N CYS A 103 -7.10 0.89 -1.94
CA CYS A 103 -7.87 1.56 -2.99
C CYS A 103 -8.81 0.60 -3.73
N GLN A 104 -9.81 1.18 -4.40
CA GLN A 104 -10.78 0.42 -5.18
C GLN A 104 -10.12 -0.41 -6.28
N THR A 105 -9.11 0.13 -6.97
CA THR A 105 -8.38 -0.58 -8.03
C THR A 105 -7.76 -1.90 -7.55
N LEU A 106 -7.12 -1.92 -6.38
CA LEU A 106 -6.55 -3.15 -5.82
C LEU A 106 -7.63 -4.17 -5.45
N LYS A 107 -8.71 -3.71 -4.79
CA LYS A 107 -9.85 -4.57 -4.43
C LYS A 107 -10.54 -5.15 -5.66
N GLU A 108 -10.77 -4.33 -6.68
CA GLU A 108 -11.39 -4.76 -7.93
C GLU A 108 -10.56 -5.81 -8.65
N GLN A 109 -9.26 -5.55 -8.83
CA GLN A 109 -8.41 -6.51 -9.54
C GLN A 109 -8.18 -7.80 -8.77
N TRP A 110 -8.23 -7.78 -7.43
CA TRP A 110 -8.25 -8.99 -6.63
C TRP A 110 -9.52 -9.83 -6.83
N ILE A 111 -10.70 -9.20 -6.75
CA ILE A 111 -11.99 -9.86 -6.99
C ILE A 111 -12.05 -10.46 -8.39
N ARG A 112 -11.62 -9.71 -9.40
CA ARG A 112 -11.55 -10.18 -10.79
C ARG A 112 -10.53 -11.31 -10.96
N ALA A 113 -9.35 -11.20 -10.35
CA ALA A 113 -8.33 -12.27 -10.39
C ALA A 113 -8.86 -13.58 -9.81
N LYS A 114 -9.57 -13.52 -8.67
CA LYS A 114 -10.15 -14.70 -8.01
C LYS A 114 -11.29 -15.33 -8.81
N TYR A 115 -12.31 -14.55 -9.14
CA TYR A 115 -13.60 -15.12 -9.58
C TYR A 115 -13.83 -15.06 -11.09
N GLU A 116 -13.41 -13.99 -11.74
CA GLU A 116 -13.58 -13.79 -13.19
C GLU A 116 -12.49 -14.52 -13.98
N ARG A 117 -11.22 -14.26 -13.65
CA ARG A 117 -10.06 -14.79 -14.38
C ARG A 117 -9.51 -16.09 -13.79
N LYS A 118 -9.94 -16.44 -12.57
CA LYS A 118 -9.56 -17.67 -11.85
C LYS A 118 -8.05 -17.89 -11.91
N GLU A 119 -7.29 -16.85 -11.58
CA GLU A 119 -5.83 -16.87 -11.68
C GLU A 119 -5.21 -17.86 -10.70
N PHE A 120 -5.82 -18.03 -9.52
CA PHE A 120 -5.23 -18.81 -8.41
C PHE A 120 -5.96 -20.12 -8.12
N SER A 121 -6.88 -20.55 -8.98
CA SER A 121 -7.66 -21.79 -8.75
C SER A 121 -6.84 -23.06 -8.97
N GLU A 122 -5.73 -22.99 -9.70
CA GLU A 122 -4.94 -24.16 -10.10
C GLU A 122 -3.43 -23.94 -9.81
N PRO A 123 -2.76 -24.85 -9.08
CA PRO A 123 -1.33 -24.71 -8.69
C PRO A 123 -0.32 -24.67 -9.83
N TRP A 124 -0.68 -25.18 -11.00
CA TRP A 124 0.26 -25.43 -12.11
C TRP A 124 0.20 -24.35 -13.19
N LYS A 125 -0.62 -23.32 -12.98
CA LYS A 125 -0.81 -22.25 -13.96
C LYS A 125 0.38 -21.30 -13.89
N ASN A 126 1.05 -21.09 -15.02
CA ASN A 126 2.07 -20.06 -15.12
C ASN A 126 1.43 -18.68 -14.88
N PHE A 127 1.98 -17.93 -13.93
CA PHE A 127 1.51 -16.59 -13.64
C PHE A 127 2.17 -15.59 -14.59
N THR A 128 1.38 -14.67 -15.14
CA THR A 128 1.86 -13.57 -16.02
C THR A 128 2.88 -12.65 -15.33
N TYR A 129 3.02 -12.77 -14.01
CA TYR A 129 3.94 -11.98 -13.18
C TYR A 129 5.37 -12.54 -13.15
N GLU A 130 5.59 -13.75 -13.70
CA GLU A 130 6.84 -14.50 -13.62
C GLU A 130 7.50 -14.70 -15.00
N GLU A 131 7.10 -13.93 -16.02
CA GLU A 131 7.61 -14.05 -17.40
C GLU A 131 9.07 -13.56 -17.58
N GLY A 132 9.81 -13.31 -16.48
CA GLY A 132 11.21 -12.89 -16.43
C GLY A 132 11.48 -11.46 -16.93
N ILE A 133 10.65 -10.94 -17.84
CA ILE A 133 10.67 -9.57 -18.36
C ILE A 133 9.23 -9.07 -18.51
N LYS A 134 8.94 -7.88 -17.96
CA LYS A 134 7.73 -7.13 -18.28
C LYS A 134 8.10 -5.84 -19.01
N ASP A 135 7.56 -5.67 -20.21
CA ASP A 135 7.79 -4.52 -21.09
C ASP A 135 6.44 -3.90 -21.46
N GLY A 136 6.33 -2.59 -21.32
CA GLY A 136 5.08 -1.90 -21.62
C GLY A 136 5.16 -0.39 -21.42
N LEU A 137 4.11 0.29 -21.86
CA LEU A 137 3.98 1.73 -21.71
C LEU A 137 3.27 2.07 -20.40
N LEU A 138 3.75 3.09 -19.70
CA LEU A 138 3.05 3.72 -18.57
C LEU A 138 3.01 5.22 -18.78
N MET A 139 1.91 5.84 -18.36
CA MET A 139 1.81 7.29 -18.28
C MET A 139 2.60 7.75 -17.08
N LYS A 140 3.72 8.43 -17.31
CA LYS A 140 4.65 8.86 -16.26
C LYS A 140 4.64 10.38 -16.13
N MET A 141 4.49 10.87 -14.91
CA MET A 141 4.61 12.30 -14.62
C MET A 141 6.04 12.80 -14.87
N GLY A 142 6.16 13.93 -15.55
CA GLY A 142 7.39 14.70 -15.69
C GLY A 142 7.89 15.20 -14.34
N ARG A 143 9.19 15.53 -14.26
CA ARG A 143 9.82 15.93 -12.99
C ARG A 143 9.30 17.28 -12.48
N ASP A 144 9.21 18.26 -13.37
CA ASP A 144 9.04 19.68 -12.99
C ASP A 144 7.80 20.32 -13.62
N ASN A 145 7.15 19.67 -14.60
CA ASN A 145 6.03 20.24 -15.35
C ASN A 145 4.66 19.66 -14.99
N GLY A 146 4.59 18.64 -14.12
CA GLY A 146 3.34 17.97 -13.74
C GLY A 146 2.64 17.18 -14.86
N GLN A 147 3.17 17.16 -16.08
CA GLN A 147 2.52 16.51 -17.22
C GLN A 147 2.81 15.01 -17.24
N PHE A 148 1.77 14.21 -17.46
CA PHE A 148 1.92 12.78 -17.72
C PHE A 148 2.20 12.53 -19.19
N LEU A 149 3.26 11.78 -19.48
CA LEU A 149 3.64 11.41 -20.83
C LEU A 149 3.89 9.90 -20.90
N SER A 150 3.54 9.29 -22.03
CA SER A 150 3.77 7.86 -22.25
C SER A 150 5.27 7.54 -22.28
N ARG A 151 5.69 6.57 -21.49
CA ARG A 151 7.08 6.12 -21.36
C ARG A 151 7.12 4.60 -21.37
N ARG A 152 8.07 4.02 -22.09
CA ARG A 152 8.31 2.57 -22.05
C ARG A 152 9.05 2.23 -20.77
N PHE A 153 8.55 1.25 -20.04
CA PHE A 153 9.18 0.65 -18.88
C PHE A 153 9.55 -0.79 -19.21
N VAL A 154 10.69 -1.23 -18.70
CA VAL A 154 11.16 -2.61 -18.82
C VAL A 154 11.62 -3.05 -17.45
N LEU A 155 10.91 -3.99 -16.84
CA LEU A 155 11.31 -4.68 -15.62
C LEU A 155 11.96 -6.01 -16.02
N SER A 156 13.20 -6.23 -15.59
CA SER A 156 13.94 -7.46 -15.85
C SER A 156 14.28 -8.15 -14.54
N GLU A 157 13.83 -9.39 -14.39
CA GLU A 157 14.19 -10.25 -13.27
C GLU A 157 15.69 -10.55 -13.29
N ARG A 158 16.19 -11.01 -14.44
CA ARG A 158 17.60 -11.39 -14.63
C ARG A 158 18.56 -10.26 -14.29
N GLU A 159 18.25 -9.03 -14.68
CA GLU A 159 19.10 -7.88 -14.37
C GLU A 159 18.81 -7.28 -12.99
N GLY A 160 17.67 -7.62 -12.37
CA GLY A 160 17.21 -7.00 -11.13
C GLY A 160 16.93 -5.50 -11.26
N THR A 161 16.50 -5.04 -12.44
CA THR A 161 16.28 -3.60 -12.70
C THR A 161 14.92 -3.27 -13.32
N LEU A 162 14.41 -2.10 -12.95
CA LEU A 162 13.34 -1.39 -13.64
C LEU A 162 13.98 -0.24 -14.43
N LYS A 163 13.90 -0.32 -15.76
CA LYS A 163 14.36 0.72 -16.68
C LYS A 163 13.17 1.49 -17.22
N TYR A 164 13.37 2.77 -17.52
CA TYR A 164 12.40 3.49 -18.35
C TYR A 164 13.08 4.33 -19.41
N PHE A 165 12.38 4.50 -20.53
CA PHE A 165 12.84 5.14 -21.74
C PHE A 165 11.95 6.34 -22.05
N THR A 166 12.52 7.41 -22.59
CA THR A 166 11.75 8.62 -22.96
C THR A 166 10.79 8.38 -24.13
N LYS A 167 11.11 7.41 -25.00
CA LYS A 167 10.34 6.98 -26.17
C LYS A 167 10.46 5.45 -26.30
N TYR A 168 9.58 4.83 -27.08
CA TYR A 168 9.53 3.37 -27.24
C TYR A 168 10.78 2.80 -27.95
N ASP A 169 11.29 3.53 -28.93
CA ASP A 169 12.41 3.20 -29.82
C ASP A 169 13.78 3.69 -29.29
N ALA A 170 13.81 4.29 -28.10
CA ALA A 170 15.06 4.79 -27.52
C ALA A 170 16.01 3.64 -27.20
N LYS A 171 17.26 3.74 -27.68
CA LYS A 171 18.30 2.72 -27.48
C LYS A 171 18.82 2.66 -26.05
N GLU A 172 18.84 3.80 -25.36
CA GLU A 172 19.38 3.92 -24.00
C GLU A 172 18.29 4.28 -22.99
N PRO A 173 18.29 3.66 -21.80
CA PRO A 173 17.34 3.99 -20.75
C PRO A 173 17.63 5.38 -20.18
N LYS A 174 16.56 6.13 -19.91
CA LYS A 174 16.67 7.42 -19.21
C LYS A 174 17.04 7.24 -17.73
N ALA A 175 16.62 6.13 -17.14
CA ALA A 175 17.07 5.69 -15.83
C ALA A 175 17.07 4.17 -15.75
N VAL A 176 18.01 3.63 -14.97
CA VAL A 176 18.09 2.23 -14.56
C VAL A 176 17.96 2.21 -13.04
N ILE A 177 16.94 1.54 -12.53
CA ILE A 177 16.59 1.54 -11.11
C ILE A 177 16.73 0.11 -10.59
N LYS A 178 17.51 -0.12 -9.53
CA LYS A 178 17.62 -1.44 -8.93
C LYS A 178 16.35 -1.78 -8.16
N VAL A 179 15.80 -2.97 -8.41
CA VAL A 179 14.50 -3.41 -7.88
C VAL A 179 14.51 -3.59 -6.36
N ASP A 180 15.65 -3.96 -5.78
CA ASP A 180 15.86 -4.08 -4.33
C ASP A 180 15.78 -2.74 -3.58
N THR A 181 15.95 -1.62 -4.28
CA THR A 181 15.79 -0.27 -3.71
C THR A 181 14.42 0.34 -3.93
N ILE A 182 13.55 -0.31 -4.71
CA ILE A 182 12.23 0.20 -5.06
C ILE A 182 11.24 -0.01 -3.90
N ASN A 183 10.41 0.99 -3.64
CA ASN A 183 9.09 0.77 -3.06
C ASN A 183 8.02 1.22 -4.08
N ALA A 184 6.88 0.55 -4.09
CA ALA A 184 5.73 0.93 -4.92
C ALA A 184 4.47 0.91 -4.07
N THR A 185 3.65 1.96 -4.15
CA THR A 185 2.42 2.08 -3.35
C THR A 185 1.36 2.80 -4.18
N PHE A 186 0.13 2.28 -4.19
CA PHE A 186 -0.99 2.96 -4.86
C PHE A 186 -1.33 4.25 -4.13
N GLN A 187 -1.42 5.35 -4.88
CA GLN A 187 -1.59 6.71 -4.36
C GLN A 187 -2.63 7.50 -5.19
N PRO A 188 -3.85 6.96 -5.39
CA PRO A 188 -4.78 7.49 -6.38
C PRO A 188 -5.26 8.91 -6.08
N LYS A 189 -5.55 9.20 -4.81
CA LYS A 189 -5.98 10.54 -4.38
C LYS A 189 -4.89 11.59 -4.59
N LYS A 190 -3.64 11.24 -4.26
CA LYS A 190 -2.47 12.12 -4.40
C LYS A 190 -2.16 12.41 -5.87
N ILE A 191 -2.25 11.38 -6.71
CA ILE A 191 -1.93 11.44 -8.15
C ILE A 191 -3.10 12.04 -8.96
N GLY A 192 -4.33 12.00 -8.44
CA GLY A 192 -5.52 12.42 -9.18
C GLY A 192 -5.96 11.40 -10.23
N ASN A 193 -5.60 10.13 -10.07
CA ASN A 193 -5.98 9.04 -10.98
C ASN A 193 -6.27 7.75 -10.19
N PRO A 194 -7.39 7.04 -10.42
CA PRO A 194 -7.74 5.81 -9.69
C PRO A 194 -6.64 4.72 -9.74
N ASN A 195 -5.88 4.69 -10.83
CA ASN A 195 -4.80 3.75 -11.11
C ASN A 195 -3.41 4.33 -10.80
N GLY A 196 -3.34 5.44 -10.06
CA GLY A 196 -2.09 6.09 -9.71
C GLY A 196 -1.21 5.24 -8.79
N LEU A 197 -0.01 4.92 -9.24
CA LEU A 197 1.03 4.22 -8.50
C LEU A 197 2.24 5.16 -8.29
N GLN A 198 2.66 5.31 -7.04
CA GLN A 198 3.89 5.99 -6.67
C GLN A 198 5.00 4.95 -6.52
N ILE A 199 6.07 5.11 -7.30
CA ILE A 199 7.31 4.35 -7.20
C ILE A 199 8.36 5.24 -6.56
N THR A 200 8.97 4.80 -5.47
CA THR A 200 10.08 5.48 -4.83
C THR A 200 11.34 4.63 -4.89
N TYR A 201 12.49 5.27 -5.03
CA TYR A 201 13.79 4.61 -4.97
C TYR A 201 14.85 5.60 -4.52
N LEU A 202 16.00 5.10 -4.06
CA LEU A 202 17.13 5.94 -3.69
C LEU A 202 17.93 6.33 -4.92
N LYS A 203 18.11 7.64 -5.12
CA LYS A 203 19.01 8.21 -6.11
C LYS A 203 19.95 9.18 -5.40
N ASP A 204 21.25 8.92 -5.48
CA ASP A 204 22.29 9.75 -4.85
C ASP A 204 21.98 9.99 -3.35
N TYR A 205 21.60 8.92 -2.64
CA TYR A 205 21.18 8.93 -1.23
C TYR A 205 19.94 9.78 -0.89
N SER A 206 19.16 10.21 -1.89
CA SER A 206 17.88 10.88 -1.69
C SER A 206 16.73 10.09 -2.31
N THR A 207 15.59 10.12 -1.66
CA THR A 207 14.39 9.45 -2.16
C THR A 207 13.84 10.20 -3.38
N ARG A 208 13.79 9.49 -4.51
CA ARG A 208 13.20 9.95 -5.76
C ARG A 208 11.81 9.35 -5.94
N ASN A 209 10.80 10.21 -6.08
CA ASN A 209 9.46 9.84 -6.49
C ASN A 209 9.32 9.78 -8.03
N ILE A 210 8.66 8.73 -8.50
CA ILE A 210 8.07 8.61 -9.83
C ILE A 210 6.59 8.31 -9.66
N PHE A 211 5.75 9.08 -10.33
CA PHE A 211 4.30 8.88 -10.34
C PHE A 211 3.90 8.35 -11.72
N VAL A 212 3.22 7.21 -11.74
CA VAL A 212 2.78 6.53 -12.96
C VAL A 212 1.33 6.09 -12.83
N TYR A 213 0.67 5.91 -13.97
CA TYR A 213 -0.59 5.17 -14.04
C TYR A 213 -0.68 4.44 -15.38
N HIS A 214 -1.69 3.57 -15.48
CA HIS A 214 -2.13 2.99 -16.73
C HIS A 214 -3.66 3.12 -16.81
N ASP A 215 -4.23 3.32 -18.01
CA ASP A 215 -5.68 3.46 -18.19
C ASP A 215 -6.42 2.15 -17.88
N ASN A 216 -5.82 1.02 -18.28
CA ASN A 216 -6.25 -0.30 -17.82
C ASN A 216 -5.76 -0.57 -16.39
N CYS A 217 -6.70 -0.74 -15.46
CA CYS A 217 -6.44 -1.04 -14.06
C CYS A 217 -5.76 -2.40 -13.82
N LYS A 218 -6.02 -3.41 -14.67
CA LYS A 218 -5.31 -4.70 -14.61
C LYS A 218 -3.83 -4.50 -14.85
N GLU A 219 -3.45 -3.78 -15.91
CA GLU A 219 -2.04 -3.59 -16.26
C GLU A 219 -1.23 -2.93 -15.15
N ILE A 220 -1.76 -1.89 -14.50
CA ILE A 220 -1.00 -1.25 -13.41
C ILE A 220 -0.87 -2.15 -12.18
N VAL A 221 -1.89 -2.96 -11.87
CA VAL A 221 -1.83 -3.95 -10.79
C VAL A 221 -0.86 -5.08 -11.16
N ASP A 222 -0.80 -5.45 -12.44
CA ASP A 222 0.17 -6.43 -12.93
C ASP A 222 1.60 -5.89 -12.81
N TRP A 223 1.86 -4.64 -13.18
CA TRP A 223 3.15 -4.00 -12.94
C TRP A 223 3.53 -4.03 -11.46
N PHE A 224 2.60 -3.70 -10.57
CA PHE A 224 2.81 -3.73 -9.13
C PHE A 224 3.16 -5.14 -8.61
N ASN A 225 2.40 -6.17 -9.00
CA ASN A 225 2.69 -7.55 -8.58
C ASN A 225 3.95 -8.13 -9.24
N THR A 226 4.29 -7.72 -10.47
CA THR A 226 5.55 -8.13 -11.12
C THR A 226 6.77 -7.51 -10.41
N ILE A 227 6.69 -6.23 -9.99
CA ILE A 227 7.73 -5.63 -9.14
C ILE A 227 7.92 -6.45 -7.86
N ARG A 228 6.82 -6.84 -7.21
CA ARG A 228 6.84 -7.68 -6.00
C ARG A 228 7.43 -9.07 -6.27
N ALA A 229 7.13 -9.70 -7.40
CA ALA A 229 7.69 -10.99 -7.81
C ALA A 229 9.22 -10.92 -7.96
N VAL A 230 9.72 -9.93 -8.71
CA VAL A 230 11.16 -9.72 -8.90
C VAL A 230 11.86 -9.38 -7.58
N GLN A 231 11.22 -8.59 -6.70
CA GLN A 231 11.75 -8.33 -5.36
C GLN A 231 11.87 -9.60 -4.52
N LEU A 232 10.85 -10.48 -4.55
CA LEU A 232 10.89 -11.74 -3.82
C LEU A 232 12.01 -12.64 -4.36
N HIS A 233 12.17 -12.74 -5.68
CA HIS A 233 13.27 -13.48 -6.30
C HIS A 233 14.64 -12.96 -5.81
N TYR A 234 14.86 -11.65 -5.86
CA TYR A 234 16.11 -11.05 -5.38
C TYR A 234 16.35 -11.31 -3.89
N LEU A 235 15.32 -11.18 -3.06
CA LEU A 235 15.42 -11.43 -1.62
C LEU A 235 15.73 -12.89 -1.29
N LYS A 236 15.18 -13.85 -2.04
CA LYS A 236 15.52 -15.28 -1.89
C LYS A 236 17.00 -15.54 -2.14
N VAL A 237 17.57 -14.90 -3.16
CA VAL A 237 18.99 -15.00 -3.48
C VAL A 237 19.85 -14.32 -2.40
N ALA A 238 19.44 -13.14 -1.94
CA ALA A 238 20.18 -12.38 -0.93
C ALA A 238 20.09 -12.99 0.48
N PHE A 239 19.02 -13.73 0.79
CA PHE A 239 18.72 -14.31 2.09
C PHE A 239 18.28 -15.79 1.96
N PRO A 240 19.18 -16.71 1.56
CA PRO A 240 18.82 -18.10 1.24
C PRO A 240 18.30 -18.91 2.43
N GLY A 241 18.52 -18.44 3.67
CA GLY A 241 18.00 -19.07 4.89
C GLY A 241 16.62 -18.54 5.34
N SER A 242 16.06 -17.53 4.66
CA SER A 242 14.76 -16.97 5.00
C SER A 242 13.62 -17.66 4.24
N THR A 243 12.50 -17.84 4.91
CA THR A 243 11.27 -18.36 4.30
C THR A 243 10.55 -17.29 3.49
N ASP A 244 9.73 -17.72 2.52
CA ASP A 244 8.90 -16.80 1.72
C ASP A 244 8.03 -15.90 2.60
N ALA A 245 7.45 -16.47 3.66
CA ALA A 245 6.61 -15.73 4.61
C ALA A 245 7.37 -14.58 5.30
N GLU A 246 8.62 -14.79 5.67
CA GLU A 246 9.47 -13.75 6.26
C GLU A 246 9.87 -12.67 5.24
N LEU A 247 10.07 -13.07 3.98
CA LEU A 247 10.51 -12.16 2.91
C LEU A 247 9.38 -11.30 2.35
N VAL A 248 8.13 -11.79 2.34
CA VAL A 248 6.97 -11.05 1.82
C VAL A 248 6.77 -9.70 2.50
N HIS A 249 7.11 -9.59 3.78
CA HIS A 249 7.03 -8.33 4.53
C HIS A 249 8.07 -7.28 4.11
N LYS A 250 9.08 -7.67 3.33
CA LYS A 250 10.15 -6.79 2.81
C LYS A 250 9.93 -6.34 1.36
N LEU A 251 8.84 -6.77 0.73
CA LEU A 251 8.47 -6.35 -0.63
C LEU A 251 7.95 -4.90 -0.62
N THR A 252 7.05 -4.57 -1.55
CA THR A 252 6.39 -3.27 -1.56
C THR A 252 5.55 -3.03 -0.29
N ARG A 253 5.49 -1.77 0.14
CA ARG A 253 4.87 -1.35 1.40
C ARG A 253 4.13 -0.03 1.23
N ASN A 254 3.01 0.09 1.93
CA ASN A 254 2.29 1.35 2.09
C ASN A 254 3.05 2.25 3.08
N PHE A 255 2.91 3.56 2.93
CA PHE A 255 3.44 4.50 3.91
C PHE A 255 2.67 4.39 5.23
N LEU A 256 3.37 4.52 6.35
CA LEU A 256 2.78 4.40 7.68
C LEU A 256 1.78 5.53 7.96
N LYS A 257 2.16 6.75 7.57
CA LYS A 257 1.30 7.93 7.61
C LYS A 257 1.78 8.98 6.63
N GLU A 258 0.83 9.72 6.07
CA GLU A 258 1.10 10.93 5.30
C GLU A 258 0.16 12.05 5.73
N GLY A 259 0.58 13.29 5.53
CA GLY A 259 -0.23 14.44 5.90
C GLY A 259 0.56 15.73 5.92
N GLN A 260 -0.15 16.83 6.14
CA GLN A 260 0.47 18.15 6.26
C GLN A 260 0.90 18.38 7.71
N MET A 261 2.11 18.89 7.91
CA MET A 261 2.57 19.50 9.16
C MET A 261 3.32 20.79 8.82
N GLU A 262 3.46 21.72 9.76
CA GLU A 262 4.44 22.80 9.62
C GLU A 262 5.75 22.40 10.29
N LYS A 263 6.87 22.92 9.79
CA LYS A 263 8.18 22.73 10.41
C LYS A 263 9.02 23.99 10.38
N THR A 264 9.85 24.19 11.39
CA THR A 264 10.93 25.21 11.38
C THR A 264 12.26 24.64 10.87
N GLY A 265 13.27 25.48 10.71
CA GLY A 265 14.64 25.12 10.31
C GLY A 265 15.47 24.59 11.49
N PRO A 266 16.75 24.26 11.25
CA PRO A 266 17.63 23.66 12.25
C PRO A 266 17.95 24.58 13.43
N LYS A 267 17.85 25.91 13.28
CA LYS A 267 18.11 26.86 14.37
C LYS A 267 16.90 27.11 15.25
N HIS A 268 15.73 26.59 14.87
CA HIS A 268 14.43 26.78 15.52
C HIS A 268 13.97 28.24 15.60
N THR A 269 14.67 29.15 14.92
CA THR A 269 14.34 30.58 14.82
C THR A 269 13.78 30.93 13.45
N GLU A 270 13.91 30.04 12.47
CA GLU A 270 13.30 30.21 11.16
C GLU A 270 11.78 30.08 11.25
N GLY A 271 11.07 30.76 10.34
CA GLY A 271 9.62 30.64 10.31
C GLY A 271 9.14 29.22 10.01
N PHE A 272 8.04 28.82 10.64
CA PHE A 272 7.37 27.55 10.36
C PHE A 272 6.82 27.55 8.93
N LYS A 273 7.02 26.45 8.21
CA LYS A 273 6.55 26.29 6.83
C LYS A 273 5.77 24.99 6.70
N LYS A 274 4.57 25.07 6.14
CA LYS A 274 3.74 23.91 5.79
C LYS A 274 4.44 23.01 4.76
N ARG A 275 4.45 21.71 5.01
CA ARG A 275 5.07 20.67 4.16
C ARG A 275 4.20 19.42 4.17
N TRP A 276 4.19 18.71 3.05
CA TRP A 276 3.66 17.36 3.00
C TRP A 276 4.68 16.39 3.57
N PHE A 277 4.30 15.60 4.57
CA PHE A 277 5.14 14.58 5.18
C PHE A 277 4.70 13.19 4.75
N THR A 278 5.69 12.32 4.59
CA THR A 278 5.49 10.89 4.31
C THR A 278 6.41 10.11 5.25
N LEU A 279 5.83 9.27 6.10
CA LEU A 279 6.56 8.34 6.96
C LEU A 279 6.61 6.96 6.29
N ASP A 280 7.78 6.63 5.75
CA ASP A 280 8.07 5.32 5.15
C ASP A 280 9.00 4.52 6.08
N GLN A 281 8.44 3.58 6.84
CA GLN A 281 9.14 2.89 7.93
C GLN A 281 9.84 3.88 8.87
N ARG A 282 11.17 3.89 8.88
CA ARG A 282 12.02 4.79 9.68
C ARG A 282 12.39 6.08 8.98
N ARG A 283 11.91 6.31 7.76
CA ARG A 283 12.27 7.48 6.96
C ARG A 283 11.11 8.46 6.93
N LEU A 284 11.24 9.57 7.64
CA LEU A 284 10.33 10.70 7.56
C LEU A 284 10.80 11.69 6.50
N MET A 285 10.06 11.80 5.41
CA MET A 285 10.35 12.70 4.29
C MET A 285 9.40 13.88 4.31
N TYR A 286 9.86 15.06 3.90
CA TYR A 286 8.99 16.22 3.73
C TYR A 286 9.18 16.93 2.39
N PHE A 287 8.07 17.35 1.79
CA PHE A 287 7.98 17.89 0.44
C PHE A 287 7.30 19.27 0.45
N LYS A 288 7.57 20.10 -0.56
CA LYS A 288 6.82 21.35 -0.74
C LYS A 288 5.44 21.02 -1.30
N ASP A 289 5.41 20.17 -2.30
CA ASP A 289 4.21 19.61 -2.92
C ASP A 289 4.22 18.08 -2.79
N PRO A 290 3.08 17.41 -2.52
CA PRO A 290 3.03 15.94 -2.43
C PRO A 290 3.50 15.21 -3.70
N LEU A 291 3.46 15.86 -4.85
CA LEU A 291 3.92 15.34 -6.14
C LEU A 291 5.35 15.77 -6.50
N ASP A 292 6.08 16.40 -5.58
CA ASP A 292 7.50 16.73 -5.77
C ASP A 292 8.32 15.46 -6.06
N ALA A 293 9.19 15.55 -7.06
CA ALA A 293 10.08 14.45 -7.44
C ALA A 293 11.09 14.10 -6.34
N PHE A 294 11.49 15.03 -5.49
CA PHE A 294 12.48 14.82 -4.43
C PHE A 294 12.03 15.47 -3.13
N ALA A 295 12.36 14.83 -2.01
CA ALA A 295 12.13 15.41 -0.70
C ALA A 295 12.97 16.68 -0.50
N LYS A 296 12.41 17.67 0.21
CA LYS A 296 13.17 18.85 0.68
C LYS A 296 14.10 18.49 1.84
N GLY A 297 13.83 17.37 2.50
CA GLY A 297 14.71 16.74 3.46
C GLY A 297 14.10 15.46 4.00
N GLU A 298 14.95 14.67 4.62
CA GLU A 298 14.65 13.33 5.08
C GLU A 298 15.23 13.17 6.47
N VAL A 299 14.52 12.47 7.35
CA VAL A 299 14.92 12.25 8.74
C VAL A 299 14.82 10.76 9.02
N PHE A 300 15.88 10.17 9.55
CA PHE A 300 15.84 8.81 10.06
C PHE A 300 15.30 8.80 11.49
N LEU A 301 14.34 7.92 11.77
CA LEU A 301 13.74 7.72 13.08
C LEU A 301 14.25 6.40 13.66
N GLY A 302 15.33 6.49 14.42
CA GLY A 302 15.96 5.34 15.09
C GLY A 302 15.20 4.87 16.33
N ASN A 303 15.82 3.99 17.10
CA ASN A 303 15.24 3.44 18.32
C ASN A 303 15.43 4.39 19.51
N LYS A 304 14.48 4.39 20.45
CA LYS A 304 14.55 5.20 21.67
C LYS A 304 15.78 4.97 22.54
N GLY A 305 16.30 3.74 22.55
CA GLY A 305 17.54 3.39 23.25
C GLY A 305 18.78 4.08 22.68
N HIS A 306 18.69 4.67 21.48
CA HIS A 306 19.78 5.38 20.81
C HIS A 306 19.52 6.88 20.69
N GLY A 307 18.77 7.47 21.64
CA GLY A 307 18.59 8.93 21.71
C GLY A 307 17.54 9.50 20.75
N TYR A 308 16.62 8.65 20.26
CA TYR A 308 15.46 9.09 19.49
C TYR A 308 14.22 9.21 20.37
N SER A 309 13.44 10.27 20.25
CA SER A 309 12.15 10.37 20.94
C SER A 309 11.18 11.29 20.20
N ALA A 310 9.88 11.11 20.46
CA ALA A 310 8.82 11.97 19.96
C ALA A 310 7.85 12.31 21.11
N SER A 311 7.66 13.60 21.37
CA SER A 311 6.79 14.09 22.45
C SER A 311 5.84 15.18 21.98
N PRO A 312 4.65 15.30 22.60
CA PRO A 312 3.74 16.42 22.33
C PRO A 312 4.34 17.73 22.84
N GLY A 313 3.95 18.83 22.21
CA GLY A 313 4.37 20.18 22.56
C GLY A 313 5.68 20.61 21.88
N LEU A 314 5.99 21.90 22.05
CA LEU A 314 7.25 22.52 21.65
C LEU A 314 8.08 22.83 22.90
N PRO A 315 9.42 22.92 22.81
CA PRO A 315 10.26 23.34 23.92
C PRO A 315 9.85 24.72 24.44
N ALA A 316 9.97 24.94 25.76
CA ALA A 316 9.66 26.22 26.38
C ALA A 316 10.47 27.36 25.72
N GLY A 317 9.80 28.49 25.43
CA GLY A 317 10.43 29.64 24.75
C GLY A 317 10.52 29.51 23.23
N THR A 318 10.01 28.43 22.62
CA THR A 318 9.94 28.32 21.15
C THR A 318 9.00 29.38 20.59
N HIS A 319 9.51 30.27 19.74
CA HIS A 319 8.69 31.22 19.00
C HIS A 319 8.00 30.51 17.82
N CYS A 320 6.75 30.11 18.01
CA CYS A 320 5.93 29.52 16.94
C CYS A 320 5.19 30.63 16.17
N ASN A 321 5.65 30.94 14.97
CA ASN A 321 4.93 31.80 14.01
C ASN A 321 4.15 31.01 12.95
N GLY A 322 3.95 29.72 13.20
CA GLY A 322 3.13 28.85 12.36
C GLY A 322 1.64 29.11 12.54
N ALA A 323 0.83 28.68 11.58
CA ALA A 323 -0.61 28.78 11.69
C ALA A 323 -1.19 27.77 12.70
N TRP A 324 -0.43 26.72 13.02
CA TRP A 324 -0.90 25.58 13.80
C TRP A 324 -0.27 25.51 15.20
N GLN A 325 -1.07 25.10 16.19
CA GLN A 325 -0.70 25.19 17.62
C GLN A 325 -0.36 23.83 18.26
N HIS A 326 -0.72 22.71 17.62
CA HIS A 326 -0.51 21.37 18.19
C HIS A 326 0.91 20.88 17.87
N GLY A 327 1.86 21.19 18.75
CA GLY A 327 3.29 20.94 18.53
C GLY A 327 3.74 19.49 18.67
N ILE A 328 4.72 19.07 17.88
CA ILE A 328 5.45 17.80 18.06
C ILE A 328 6.93 18.12 18.12
N THR A 329 7.62 17.57 19.11
CA THR A 329 9.08 17.61 19.21
C THR A 329 9.63 16.22 18.93
N ILE A 330 10.44 16.07 17.88
CA ILE A 330 11.25 14.88 17.64
C ILE A 330 12.69 15.18 18.01
N VAL A 331 13.26 14.38 18.91
CA VAL A 331 14.68 14.42 19.23
C VAL A 331 15.39 13.31 18.47
N THR A 332 16.52 13.64 17.86
CA THR A 332 17.48 12.70 17.28
C THR A 332 18.86 12.99 17.89
N PRO A 333 19.84 12.07 17.79
CA PRO A 333 21.19 12.32 18.30
C PRO A 333 21.87 13.58 17.75
N GLU A 334 21.54 13.97 16.52
CA GLU A 334 22.17 15.11 15.85
C GLU A 334 21.43 16.42 16.08
N ARG A 335 20.09 16.40 16.10
CA ARG A 335 19.28 17.60 16.30
C ARG A 335 17.84 17.32 16.74
N GLY A 336 17.21 18.35 17.29
CA GLY A 336 15.76 18.42 17.48
C GLY A 336 15.02 18.92 16.24
N PHE A 337 13.84 18.37 16.00
CA PHE A 337 12.90 18.78 14.96
C PHE A 337 11.59 19.20 15.61
N LEU A 338 11.13 20.40 15.23
CA LEU A 338 9.88 20.97 15.76
C LEU A 338 8.85 21.04 14.64
N PHE A 339 7.69 20.44 14.90
CA PHE A 339 6.55 20.42 14.00
C PHE A 339 5.31 20.96 14.67
N THR A 340 4.32 21.38 13.88
CA THR A 340 2.96 21.69 14.35
C THR A 340 1.93 21.03 13.44
N CYS A 341 0.81 20.62 14.02
CA CYS A 341 -0.30 19.93 13.35
C CYS A 341 -1.59 20.75 13.43
N GLU A 342 -2.47 20.58 12.45
CA GLU A 342 -3.73 21.34 12.33
C GLU A 342 -4.71 21.10 13.47
N SER A 343 -4.72 19.88 14.02
CA SER A 343 -5.61 19.48 15.12
C SER A 343 -4.88 18.59 16.10
N GLU A 344 -5.41 18.52 17.32
CA GLU A 344 -4.94 17.59 18.36
C GLU A 344 -5.07 16.13 17.90
N ALA A 345 -6.14 15.78 17.19
CA ALA A 345 -6.33 14.43 16.67
C ALA A 345 -5.22 14.03 15.67
N ASP A 346 -4.85 14.92 14.75
CA ASP A 346 -3.75 14.65 13.81
C ASP A 346 -2.39 14.58 14.52
N GLN A 347 -2.17 15.44 15.52
CA GLN A 347 -0.97 15.41 16.37
C GLN A 347 -0.83 14.06 17.10
N GLN A 348 -1.89 13.59 17.75
CA GLN A 348 -1.92 12.31 18.46
C GLN A 348 -1.68 11.14 17.50
N ASP A 349 -2.26 11.18 16.30
CA ASP A 349 -2.05 10.15 15.28
C ASP A 349 -0.59 10.11 14.77
N TRP A 350 0.01 11.27 14.47
CA TRP A 350 1.43 11.36 14.14
C TRP A 350 2.33 10.84 15.26
N LEU A 351 2.10 11.26 16.50
CA LEU A 351 2.85 10.80 17.67
C LEU A 351 2.75 9.29 17.87
N LYS A 352 1.56 8.70 17.68
CA LYS A 352 1.36 7.25 17.73
C LYS A 352 2.28 6.54 16.74
N HIS A 353 2.31 6.99 15.49
CA HIS A 353 3.17 6.39 14.46
C HIS A 353 4.67 6.59 14.75
N PHE A 354 5.10 7.78 15.15
CA PHE A 354 6.50 8.02 15.52
C PHE A 354 6.95 7.15 16.69
N ASN A 355 6.15 7.09 17.76
CA ASN A 355 6.48 6.29 18.93
C ASN A 355 6.48 4.79 18.62
N ASN A 356 5.56 4.29 17.79
CA ASN A 356 5.59 2.89 17.35
C ASN A 356 6.90 2.55 16.63
N VAL A 357 7.37 3.42 15.72
CA VAL A 357 8.63 3.24 15.00
C VAL A 357 9.83 3.30 15.95
N MET A 358 9.87 4.27 16.87
CA MET A 358 10.99 4.44 17.81
C MET A 358 11.03 3.38 18.91
N ASN A 359 9.89 2.76 19.23
CA ASN A 359 9.82 1.64 20.17
C ASN A 359 10.24 0.30 19.54
N ALA A 360 10.08 0.14 18.22
CA ALA A 360 10.47 -1.08 17.52
C ALA A 360 11.99 -1.26 17.51
N VAL A 361 12.44 -2.51 17.68
CA VAL A 361 13.86 -2.89 17.56
C VAL A 361 14.33 -2.65 16.12
N MET A 362 15.57 -2.20 15.95
CA MET A 362 16.16 -2.02 14.63
C MET A 362 16.78 -3.32 14.12
N SER A 363 16.54 -3.63 12.86
CA SER A 363 17.22 -4.68 12.11
C SER A 363 18.65 -4.26 11.73
N PRO A 364 19.56 -5.22 11.45
CA PRO A 364 20.91 -4.91 10.96
C PRO A 364 20.95 -3.97 9.76
N GLN A 365 19.99 -4.10 8.84
CA GLN A 365 19.85 -3.23 7.67
C GLN A 365 19.47 -1.80 8.05
N GLU A 366 18.63 -1.62 9.07
CA GLU A 366 18.24 -0.29 9.56
C GLU A 366 19.39 0.43 10.27
N TYR A 367 20.28 -0.29 10.97
CA TYR A 367 21.53 0.31 11.49
C TYR A 367 22.43 0.81 10.36
N THR A 368 22.53 0.03 9.28
CA THR A 368 23.29 0.45 8.08
C THR A 368 22.65 1.70 7.45
N MET A 369 21.33 1.74 7.38
CA MET A 369 20.60 2.91 6.90
C MET A 369 20.82 4.13 7.79
N GLU A 370 20.78 4.00 9.11
CA GLU A 370 21.06 5.08 10.06
C GLU A 370 22.45 5.69 9.79
N ALA A 371 23.48 4.85 9.64
CA ALA A 371 24.84 5.32 9.37
C ALA A 371 24.94 6.14 8.07
N LEU A 372 24.23 5.71 7.01
CA LEU A 372 24.18 6.44 5.74
C LEU A 372 23.53 7.83 5.87
N PHE A 373 22.56 7.99 6.78
CA PHE A 373 21.97 9.29 7.07
C PHE A 373 22.94 10.21 7.83
N LYS A 374 23.68 9.67 8.80
CA LYS A 374 24.66 10.43 9.59
C LYS A 374 25.77 11.01 8.71
N HIS A 375 26.21 10.28 7.69
CA HIS A 375 27.24 10.77 6.76
C HIS A 375 26.77 11.85 5.79
N LYS A 376 25.45 12.09 5.67
CA LYS A 376 24.87 13.08 4.75
C LYS A 376 24.79 14.49 5.35
N HIS A 377 24.96 14.63 6.66
CA HIS A 377 24.74 15.86 7.41
C HIS A 377 26.00 16.41 8.06
#